data_AF-V9IML7-F1
#
_entry.id   AF-V9IML7-F1
#
_cell.length_a   1.000
_cell.length_b   1.000
_cell.length_c   1.000
_cell.angle_alpha   90.00
_cell.angle_beta   90.00
_cell.angle_gamma   90.00
#
_symmetry.space_group_name_H-M   'P 1'
#
loop_
_entity.id
_entity.type
_entity.pdbx_description
1 polymer ?
#
loop_
_entity_poly.entity_id
_entity_poly.type
_entity_poly.pdbx_seq_one_letter_code
_entity_poly.pdbx_strand_id
1 'polypeptide(L)'
;MLQEEALYKSTSPRKGDEIQKLNFIQTLPNLLATETESCISRVIPKLQQSLATASTEFHIAASTTFKTILEQKLVNHNVFSRTFLQSILDSLEKRDPVICHAWLETLLDVIELLPIETIRKQILPLSLSKGQLSQPIYSRIICSKILGKICTRFESGLIQKEVLPMVHSSVRM
;
A
#
# COMPACT_ATOMS: atom_id res chain seq x y z
N MET A 1 15.76 17.26 45.34
CA MET A 1 16.49 17.51 44.09
C MET A 1 17.47 16.37 43.93
N LEU A 2 17.36 15.64 42.81
CA LEU A 2 18.09 14.41 42.42
C LEU A 2 17.60 13.13 43.13
N GLN A 3 17.17 12.04 42.48
CA GLN A 3 17.04 11.58 41.09
C GLN A 3 16.01 10.43 41.19
N GLU A 4 14.77 10.48 40.67
CA GLU A 4 14.34 10.37 39.27
C GLU A 4 15.04 9.26 38.44
N GLU A 5 15.43 8.15 39.06
CA GLU A 5 16.09 7.01 38.40
C GLU A 5 15.23 5.75 38.24
N ALA A 6 13.93 5.82 38.49
CA ALA A 6 13.04 4.69 38.25
C ALA A 6 11.81 5.16 37.48
N LEU A 7 11.81 4.87 36.18
CA LEU A 7 10.67 4.38 35.37
C LEU A 7 10.68 4.89 33.91
N TYR A 8 11.84 5.24 33.34
CA TYR A 8 12.04 5.09 31.90
C TYR A 8 12.40 3.62 31.59
N LYS A 9 11.45 2.71 31.84
CA LYS A 9 11.45 1.43 31.13
C LYS A 9 11.14 1.78 29.69
N SER A 10 12.19 2.03 28.91
CA SER A 10 12.08 2.05 27.46
C SER A 10 11.54 0.68 27.04
N THR A 11 10.25 0.60 26.77
CA THR A 11 9.69 -0.47 25.94
C THR A 11 10.10 -0.17 24.50
N SER A 12 11.42 -0.15 24.25
CA SER A 12 11.94 -0.36 22.92
C SER A 12 11.61 -1.82 22.61
N PRO A 13 10.78 -2.12 21.59
CA PRO A 13 10.63 -3.49 21.14
C PRO A 13 12.04 -4.04 20.91
N ARG A 14 12.34 -5.20 21.49
CA ARG A 14 13.71 -5.75 21.55
C ARG A 14 14.27 -5.68 20.14
N LYS A 15 15.42 -5.01 19.94
CA LYS A 15 16.02 -4.84 18.60
C LYS A 15 16.07 -6.14 17.78
N GLY A 16 16.23 -7.28 18.46
CA GLY A 16 16.15 -8.62 17.85
C GLY A 16 14.81 -8.96 17.20
N ASP A 17 13.68 -8.56 17.80
CA ASP A 17 12.34 -8.83 17.27
C ASP A 17 12.09 -8.05 15.96
N GLU A 18 12.55 -6.80 15.89
CA GLU A 18 12.44 -5.97 14.68
C GLU A 18 13.34 -6.50 13.56
N ILE A 19 14.57 -6.93 13.87
CA ILE A 19 15.46 -7.57 12.89
C ILE A 19 14.84 -8.85 12.34
N GLN A 20 14.22 -9.68 13.19
CA GLN A 20 13.55 -10.90 12.76
C GLN A 20 12.37 -10.62 11.82
N LYS A 21 11.55 -9.60 12.14
CA LYS A 21 10.45 -9.17 11.26
C LYS A 21 10.98 -8.69 9.91
N LEU A 22 12.04 -7.88 9.90
CA LEU A 22 12.66 -7.37 8.67
C LEU A 22 13.23 -8.50 7.80
N ASN A 23 13.95 -9.44 8.39
CA ASN A 23 14.44 -10.62 7.67
C ASN A 23 13.27 -11.43 7.09
N PHE A 24 12.21 -11.62 7.89
CA PHE A 24 11.05 -12.37 7.45
C PHE A 24 10.37 -11.73 6.22
N ILE A 25 10.08 -10.42 6.23
CA ILE A 25 9.46 -9.76 5.08
C ILE A 25 10.35 -9.88 3.83
N GLN A 26 11.67 -9.75 3.97
CA GLN A 26 12.61 -9.90 2.85
C GLN A 26 12.67 -11.32 2.29
N THR A 27 12.40 -12.34 3.11
CA THR A 27 12.34 -13.75 2.65
C THR A 27 10.99 -14.14 2.06
N LEU A 28 9.95 -13.30 2.19
CA LEU A 28 8.60 -13.61 1.75
C LEU A 28 8.49 -14.00 0.27
N PRO A 29 9.19 -13.34 -0.69
CA PRO A 29 9.17 -13.74 -2.09
C PRO A 29 9.62 -15.19 -2.29
N ASN A 30 10.70 -15.61 -1.62
CA ASN A 30 11.20 -16.99 -1.71
C ASN A 30 10.19 -17.98 -1.14
N LEU A 31 9.55 -17.67 -0.01
CA LEU A 31 8.52 -18.52 0.57
C LEU A 31 7.28 -18.66 -0.33
N LEU A 32 6.88 -17.58 -1.01
CA LEU A 32 5.78 -17.65 -1.98
C LEU A 32 6.14 -18.48 -3.21
N ALA A 33 7.41 -18.45 -3.63
CA ALA A 33 7.89 -19.25 -4.75
C ALA A 33 7.95 -20.75 -4.43
N THR A 34 8.26 -21.13 -3.19
CA THR A 34 8.39 -22.55 -2.78
C THR A 34 7.10 -23.14 -2.20
N GLU A 35 6.33 -22.36 -1.43
CA GLU A 35 5.18 -22.84 -0.63
C GLU A 35 3.98 -21.88 -0.69
N THR A 36 3.51 -21.54 -1.89
CA THR A 36 2.50 -20.48 -2.12
C THR A 36 1.24 -20.62 -1.26
N GLU A 37 0.64 -21.81 -1.19
CA GLU A 37 -0.65 -22.02 -0.50
C GLU A 37 -0.54 -21.89 1.03
N SER A 38 0.50 -22.50 1.62
CA SER A 38 0.81 -22.37 3.05
C SER A 38 1.13 -20.91 3.41
N CYS A 39 1.91 -20.26 2.55
CA CYS A 39 2.26 -18.86 2.73
C CYS A 39 1.02 -17.96 2.74
N ILE A 40 0.16 -18.05 1.72
CA ILE A 40 -1.06 -17.23 1.63
C ILE A 40 -2.01 -17.48 2.80
N SER A 41 -2.19 -18.72 3.23
CA SER A 41 -3.18 -19.07 4.27
C SER A 41 -2.72 -18.79 5.70
N ARG A 42 -1.42 -18.84 5.99
CA ARG A 42 -0.91 -18.76 7.37
C ARG A 42 0.03 -17.60 7.63
N VAL A 43 0.82 -17.24 6.63
CA VAL A 43 1.95 -16.31 6.76
C VAL A 43 1.49 -14.89 6.45
N ILE A 44 0.80 -14.69 5.32
CA ILE A 44 0.32 -13.37 4.91
C ILE A 44 -0.64 -12.73 5.91
N PRO A 45 -1.64 -13.41 6.48
CA PRO A 45 -2.57 -12.77 7.42
C PRO A 45 -1.86 -12.20 8.66
N LYS A 46 -0.84 -12.91 9.17
CA LYS A 46 -0.03 -12.44 10.30
C LYS A 46 0.83 -11.24 9.91
N LEU A 47 1.38 -11.24 8.70
CA LEU A 47 2.13 -10.11 8.17
C LEU A 47 1.24 -8.87 8.05
N GLN A 48 0.03 -9.02 7.51
CA GLN A 48 -0.92 -7.91 7.39
C GLN A 48 -1.35 -7.37 8.75
N GLN A 49 -1.58 -8.26 9.73
CA GLN A 49 -1.85 -7.83 11.10
C GLN A 49 -0.68 -7.03 11.69
N SER A 50 0.56 -7.44 11.41
CA SER A 50 1.75 -6.74 11.91
C SER A 50 1.92 -5.34 11.31
N LEU A 51 1.45 -5.10 10.07
CA LEU A 51 1.52 -3.79 9.41
C LEU A 51 0.80 -2.69 10.20
N ALA A 52 -0.19 -3.01 11.05
CA ALA A 52 -0.90 -2.00 11.81
C ALA A 52 0.01 -1.25 12.80
N THR A 53 0.94 -1.96 13.44
CA THR A 53 1.82 -1.46 14.50
C THR A 53 3.31 -1.53 14.15
N ALA A 54 3.62 -1.82 12.88
CA ALA A 54 4.98 -1.97 12.39
C ALA A 54 5.75 -0.65 12.36
N SER A 55 7.08 -0.76 12.42
CA SER A 55 8.02 0.33 12.22
C SER A 55 8.02 0.86 10.78
N THR A 56 8.52 2.07 10.60
CA THR A 56 8.67 2.71 9.28
C THR A 56 9.56 1.87 8.36
N GLU A 57 10.65 1.32 8.88
CA GLU A 57 11.57 0.44 8.17
C GLU A 57 10.86 -0.82 7.67
N PHE A 58 10.00 -1.42 8.50
CA PHE A 58 9.23 -2.59 8.11
C PHE A 58 8.23 -2.25 7.00
N HIS A 59 7.60 -1.07 7.04
CA HIS A 59 6.73 -0.63 5.94
C HIS A 59 7.47 -0.45 4.62
N ILE A 60 8.66 0.16 4.65
CA ILE A 60 9.50 0.34 3.46
C ILE A 60 9.91 -1.02 2.87
N ALA A 61 10.32 -1.95 3.73
CA ALA A 61 10.65 -3.31 3.31
C ALA A 61 9.43 -4.05 2.74
N ALA A 62 8.27 -3.92 3.37
CA ALA A 62 7.03 -4.55 2.94
C ALA A 62 6.53 -4.00 1.61
N SER A 63 6.58 -2.69 1.40
CA SER A 63 6.13 -2.05 0.17
C SER A 63 6.97 -2.52 -1.03
N THR A 64 8.29 -2.56 -0.86
CA THR A 64 9.24 -3.09 -1.86
C THR A 64 9.00 -4.58 -2.13
N THR A 65 8.72 -5.35 -1.08
CA THR A 65 8.44 -6.78 -1.20
C THR A 65 7.14 -7.05 -1.96
N PHE A 66 6.08 -6.28 -1.68
CA PHE A 66 4.79 -6.46 -2.36
C PHE A 66 4.88 -6.11 -3.84
N LYS A 67 5.61 -5.05 -4.18
CA LYS A 67 5.95 -4.73 -5.58
C LYS A 67 6.66 -5.92 -6.25
N THR A 68 7.71 -6.44 -5.60
CA THR A 68 8.50 -7.58 -6.11
C THR A 68 7.63 -8.82 -6.38
N ILE A 69 6.70 -9.13 -5.47
CA ILE A 69 5.77 -10.27 -5.62
C ILE A 69 4.95 -10.18 -6.90
N LEU A 70 4.47 -8.97 -7.26
CA LEU A 70 3.71 -8.76 -8.48
C LEU A 70 4.60 -8.76 -9.72
N GLU A 71 5.74 -8.05 -9.66
CA GLU A 71 6.70 -7.95 -10.77
C GLU A 71 7.24 -9.31 -11.20
N GLN A 72 7.60 -10.15 -10.23
CA GLN A 72 8.11 -11.50 -10.46
C GLN A 72 6.99 -12.52 -10.69
N LYS A 73 5.72 -12.10 -10.68
CA LYS A 73 4.54 -12.97 -10.90
C LYS A 73 4.51 -14.18 -9.97
N LEU A 74 4.97 -13.99 -8.71
CA LEU A 74 5.00 -15.06 -7.70
C LEU A 74 3.58 -15.51 -7.32
N VAL A 75 2.60 -14.64 -7.54
CA VAL A 75 1.18 -14.96 -7.49
C VAL A 75 0.48 -14.37 -8.71
N ASN A 76 -0.64 -14.96 -9.13
CA ASN A 76 -1.45 -14.38 -10.21
C ASN A 76 -2.16 -13.08 -9.74
N HIS A 77 -2.62 -12.27 -10.69
CA HIS A 77 -3.24 -10.98 -10.41
C HIS A 77 -4.48 -11.06 -9.49
N ASN A 78 -5.27 -12.13 -9.59
CA ASN A 78 -6.45 -12.32 -8.74
C ASN A 78 -6.09 -12.60 -7.28
N VAL A 79 -5.01 -13.37 -7.06
CA VAL A 79 -4.46 -13.61 -5.73
C VAL A 79 -3.83 -12.31 -5.22
N PHE A 80 -3.01 -11.63 -6.03
CA PHE A 80 -2.39 -10.38 -5.63
C PHE A 80 -3.42 -9.34 -5.17
N SER A 81 -4.46 -9.13 -5.98
CA SER A 81 -5.52 -8.16 -5.70
C SER A 81 -6.27 -8.47 -4.40
N ARG A 82 -6.54 -9.75 -4.11
CA ARG A 82 -7.28 -10.16 -2.90
C ARG A 82 -6.40 -10.17 -1.65
N THR A 83 -5.11 -10.41 -1.81
CA THR A 83 -4.22 -10.69 -0.68
C THR A 83 -3.36 -9.48 -0.31
N PHE A 84 -2.87 -8.68 -1.26
CA PHE A 84 -1.88 -7.64 -0.99
C PHE A 84 -2.39 -6.24 -1.29
N LEU A 85 -3.23 -6.08 -2.30
CA LEU A 85 -3.65 -4.75 -2.76
C LEU A 85 -4.35 -3.96 -1.65
N GLN A 86 -5.25 -4.59 -0.87
CA GLN A 86 -5.93 -3.89 0.22
C GLN A 86 -4.95 -3.30 1.24
N SER A 87 -3.88 -4.02 1.59
CA SER A 87 -2.87 -3.51 2.52
C SER A 87 -2.06 -2.34 1.95
N ILE A 88 -1.84 -2.29 0.63
CA ILE A 88 -1.26 -1.12 -0.04
C ILE A 88 -2.21 0.07 0.11
N LEU A 89 -3.49 -0.13 -0.19
CA LEU A 89 -4.52 0.91 -0.14
C LEU A 89 -4.72 1.46 1.28
N ASP A 90 -4.84 0.58 2.28
CA ASP A 90 -4.98 0.97 3.69
C ASP A 90 -3.77 1.76 4.19
N SER A 91 -2.58 1.43 3.70
CA SER A 91 -1.36 2.11 4.10
C SER A 91 -1.26 3.55 3.59
N LEU A 92 -2.07 3.94 2.60
CA LEU A 92 -2.18 5.34 2.15
C LEU A 92 -2.97 6.23 3.11
N GLU A 93 -3.68 5.65 4.08
CA GLU A 93 -4.38 6.41 5.13
C GLU A 93 -3.47 6.69 6.33
N LYS A 94 -2.23 6.19 6.34
CA LYS A 94 -1.30 6.44 7.45
C LYS A 94 -0.85 7.89 7.49
N ARG A 95 -0.80 8.43 8.71
CA ARG A 95 -0.37 9.81 8.97
C ARG A 95 1.12 10.04 8.78
N ASP A 96 1.94 8.99 8.91
CA ASP A 96 3.37 9.07 8.67
C ASP A 96 3.65 9.32 7.18
N PRO A 97 4.25 10.48 6.81
CA PRO A 97 4.47 10.83 5.41
C PRO A 97 5.45 9.90 4.70
N VAL A 98 6.43 9.34 5.42
CA VAL A 98 7.44 8.43 4.85
C VAL A 98 6.78 7.11 4.49
N ILE A 99 5.97 6.57 5.41
CA ILE A 99 5.21 5.34 5.15
C ILE A 99 4.24 5.56 3.99
N CYS A 100 3.42 6.60 4.07
CA CYS A 100 2.43 6.89 3.02
C CYS A 100 3.09 7.06 1.64
N HIS A 101 4.23 7.75 1.57
CA HIS A 101 4.97 7.92 0.32
C HIS A 101 5.49 6.59 -0.23
N ALA A 102 6.10 5.72 0.59
CA ALA A 102 6.60 4.42 0.15
C ALA A 102 5.48 3.54 -0.45
N TRP A 103 4.30 3.53 0.17
CA TRP A 103 3.14 2.81 -0.34
C TRP A 103 2.50 3.48 -1.56
N LEU A 104 2.56 4.80 -1.67
CA LEU A 104 2.09 5.52 -2.86
C LEU A 104 2.93 5.16 -4.08
N GLU A 105 4.26 5.24 -3.98
CA GLU A 105 5.14 4.85 -5.09
C GLU A 105 4.92 3.38 -5.47
N THR A 106 4.77 2.51 -4.46
CA THR A 106 4.41 1.10 -4.68
C THR A 106 3.08 0.96 -5.42
N LEU A 107 2.03 1.71 -5.03
CA LEU A 107 0.74 1.69 -5.71
C LEU A 107 0.87 2.13 -7.18
N LEU A 108 1.62 3.20 -7.43
CA LEU A 108 1.83 3.71 -8.79
C LEU A 108 2.50 2.64 -9.67
N ASP A 109 3.52 1.95 -9.16
CA ASP A 109 4.19 0.88 -9.89
C ASP A 109 3.26 -0.32 -10.16
N VAL A 110 2.51 -0.78 -9.16
CA VAL A 110 1.62 -1.94 -9.36
C VAL A 110 0.45 -1.65 -10.30
N ILE A 111 -0.01 -0.40 -10.41
CA ILE A 111 -1.05 -0.01 -11.39
C ILE A 111 -0.63 -0.34 -12.82
N GLU A 112 0.67 -0.30 -13.15
CA GLU A 112 1.15 -0.64 -14.50
C GLU A 112 1.00 -2.13 -14.81
N LEU A 113 1.03 -2.97 -13.78
CA LEU A 113 1.05 -4.42 -13.90
C LEU A 113 -0.35 -5.04 -13.76
N LEU A 114 -1.27 -4.35 -13.10
CA LEU A 114 -2.59 -4.88 -12.80
C LEU A 114 -3.54 -4.88 -14.01
N PRO A 115 -4.52 -5.82 -14.05
CA PRO A 115 -5.61 -5.79 -15.01
C PRO A 115 -6.43 -4.51 -14.88
N ILE A 116 -6.89 -3.97 -16.02
CA ILE A 116 -7.74 -2.77 -16.09
C ILE A 116 -8.96 -2.89 -15.18
N GLU A 117 -9.60 -4.06 -15.12
CA GLU A 117 -10.77 -4.29 -14.27
C GLU A 117 -10.47 -4.21 -12.77
N THR A 118 -9.27 -4.63 -12.33
CA THR A 118 -8.83 -4.44 -10.94
C THR A 118 -8.67 -2.95 -10.63
N ILE A 119 -8.02 -2.21 -11.54
CA ILE A 119 -7.81 -0.76 -11.40
C ILE A 119 -9.18 -0.05 -11.27
N ARG A 120 -10.12 -0.34 -12.18
CA ARG A 120 -11.47 0.24 -12.17
C ARG A 120 -12.25 -0.06 -10.90
N LYS A 121 -12.23 -1.31 -10.42
CA LYS A 121 -13.10 -1.74 -9.32
C LYS A 121 -12.56 -1.44 -7.93
N GLN A 122 -11.24 -1.39 -7.77
CA GLN A 122 -10.61 -1.32 -6.44
C GLN A 122 -9.83 -0.02 -6.23
N ILE A 123 -9.10 0.46 -7.25
CA ILE A 123 -8.19 1.60 -7.09
C ILE A 123 -8.88 2.92 -7.42
N LEU A 124 -9.64 2.95 -8.51
CA LEU A 124 -10.34 4.16 -8.96
C LEU A 124 -11.32 4.70 -7.90
N PRO A 125 -12.22 3.89 -7.27
CA PRO A 125 -13.17 4.42 -6.29
C PRO A 125 -12.49 5.04 -5.08
N LEU A 126 -11.40 4.43 -4.59
CA LEU A 126 -10.60 4.98 -3.49
C LEU A 126 -9.90 6.29 -3.91
N SER A 127 -9.37 6.34 -5.13
CA SER A 127 -8.73 7.55 -5.65
C SER A 127 -9.73 8.70 -5.70
N LEU A 128 -10.96 8.43 -6.13
CA LEU A 128 -12.03 9.40 -6.20
C LEU A 128 -12.49 9.88 -4.81
N SER A 129 -12.59 9.00 -3.82
CA SER A 129 -12.95 9.42 -2.46
C SER A 129 -11.92 10.36 -1.84
N LYS A 130 -10.62 10.13 -2.10
CA LYS A 130 -9.52 11.02 -1.68
C LYS A 130 -9.51 12.38 -2.39
N GLY A 131 -10.08 12.46 -3.59
CA GLY A 131 -10.14 13.66 -4.42
C GLY A 131 -11.23 14.66 -4.07
N GLN A 132 -12.14 14.32 -3.15
CA GLN A 132 -13.26 15.19 -2.77
C GLN A 132 -12.77 16.51 -2.15
N LEU A 133 -13.50 17.61 -2.39
CA LEU A 133 -13.15 18.93 -1.85
C LEU A 133 -13.13 18.98 -0.32
N SER A 134 -13.93 18.12 0.32
CA SER A 134 -13.97 17.93 1.77
C SER A 134 -12.69 17.30 2.34
N GLN A 135 -11.88 16.64 1.50
CA GLN A 135 -10.65 15.99 1.93
C GLN A 135 -9.50 16.99 2.05
N PRO A 136 -8.51 16.75 2.92
CA PRO A 136 -7.32 17.61 3.04
C PRO A 136 -6.52 17.69 1.73
N ILE A 137 -5.76 18.79 1.56
CA ILE A 137 -4.93 19.03 0.37
C ILE A 137 -4.02 17.85 0.02
N TYR A 138 -3.39 17.24 1.03
CA TYR A 138 -2.50 16.10 0.83
C TYR A 138 -3.22 14.89 0.23
N SER A 139 -4.45 14.61 0.67
CA SER A 139 -5.29 13.52 0.13
C SER A 139 -5.61 13.77 -1.34
N ARG A 140 -5.91 15.03 -1.71
CA ARG A 140 -6.18 15.42 -3.11
C ARG A 140 -4.92 15.34 -3.99
N ILE A 141 -3.73 15.59 -3.44
CA ILE A 141 -2.45 15.37 -4.13
C ILE A 141 -2.24 13.88 -4.42
N ILE A 142 -2.48 13.00 -3.43
CA ILE A 142 -2.43 11.54 -3.63
C ILE A 142 -3.40 11.11 -4.73
N CYS A 143 -4.66 11.56 -4.65
CA CYS A 143 -5.66 11.33 -5.67
C CYS A 143 -5.15 11.71 -7.07
N SER A 144 -4.62 12.93 -7.21
CA SER A 144 -4.13 13.43 -8.50
C SER A 144 -3.00 12.57 -9.09
N LYS A 145 -2.07 12.11 -8.24
CA LYS A 145 -0.99 11.19 -8.65
C LYS A 145 -1.54 9.84 -9.13
N ILE A 146 -2.46 9.25 -8.36
CA ILE A 146 -3.04 7.95 -8.71
C ILE A 146 -3.87 8.06 -9.99
N LEU A 147 -4.73 9.08 -10.11
CA LEU A 147 -5.53 9.31 -11.32
C LEU A 147 -4.65 9.52 -12.55
N GLY A 148 -3.57 10.30 -12.43
CA GLY A 148 -2.60 10.48 -13.50
C GLY A 148 -2.03 9.15 -14.00
N LYS A 149 -1.69 8.24 -13.08
CA LYS A 149 -1.21 6.90 -13.41
C LYS A 149 -2.30 5.99 -13.99
N ILE A 150 -3.53 6.06 -13.49
CA ILE A 150 -4.67 5.32 -14.06
C ILE A 150 -4.92 5.72 -15.51
N CYS A 151 -4.84 7.02 -15.82
CA CYS A 151 -5.03 7.54 -17.17
C CYS A 151 -4.00 7.00 -18.18
N THR A 152 -2.82 6.55 -17.75
CA THR A 152 -1.86 5.89 -18.67
C THR A 152 -2.26 4.45 -19.01
N ARG A 153 -3.21 3.87 -18.27
CA ARG A 153 -3.71 2.49 -18.44
C ARG A 153 -5.04 2.43 -19.16
N PHE A 154 -5.82 3.50 -19.16
CA PHE A 154 -7.16 3.56 -19.71
C PHE A 154 -7.13 4.11 -21.14
N GLU A 155 -7.96 3.54 -22.01
CA GLU A 155 -8.24 4.13 -23.31
C GLU A 155 -9.11 5.40 -23.18
N SER A 156 -9.10 6.25 -24.21
CA SER A 156 -9.82 7.53 -24.19
C SER A 156 -11.30 7.40 -23.82
N GLY A 157 -12.00 6.38 -24.33
CA GLY A 157 -13.41 6.17 -24.03
C GLY A 157 -13.66 5.91 -22.54
N LEU A 158 -12.76 5.14 -21.90
CA LEU A 158 -12.86 4.83 -20.48
C LEU A 158 -12.50 6.05 -19.61
N ILE A 159 -11.51 6.85 -20.01
CA ILE A 159 -11.17 8.12 -19.34
C ILE A 159 -12.36 9.09 -19.38
N GLN A 160 -12.99 9.25 -20.54
CA GLN A 160 -14.13 10.14 -20.71
C GLN A 160 -15.32 9.72 -19.86
N LYS A 161 -15.56 8.41 -19.73
CA LYS A 161 -16.68 7.87 -18.98
C LYS A 161 -16.46 7.90 -17.46
N GLU A 162 -15.28 7.53 -17.00
CA GLU A 162 -15.04 7.22 -15.59
C GLU A 162 -14.26 8.32 -14.84
N VAL A 163 -13.41 9.09 -15.55
CA VAL A 163 -12.50 10.06 -14.91
C VAL A 163 -12.94 11.51 -15.14
N LEU A 164 -13.29 11.89 -16.37
CA LEU A 164 -13.66 13.28 -16.71
C LEU A 164 -14.82 13.86 -15.90
N PRO A 165 -15.94 13.13 -15.63
CA PRO A 165 -17.06 13.69 -14.86
C PRO A 165 -16.64 14.15 -13.46
N MET A 166 -15.58 13.56 -12.92
CA MET A 166 -15.09 13.85 -11.58
C MET A 166 -14.18 15.06 -11.55
N VAL A 167 -13.29 15.22 -12.55
CA VAL A 167 -12.45 16.42 -12.67
C VAL A 167 -13.32 17.67 -12.84
N HIS A 168 -14.39 17.58 -13.63
CA HIS A 168 -15.32 18.70 -13.80
C HIS A 168 -16.09 19.06 -12.53
N SER A 169 -16.39 18.08 -11.67
CA SER A 169 -17.07 18.31 -10.40
C SER A 169 -16.18 19.00 -9.36
N SER A 170 -14.87 18.74 -9.38
CA SER A 170 -13.91 19.36 -8.46
C SER A 170 -13.48 20.79 -8.85
N VAL A 171 -13.77 21.24 -10.08
CA VAL A 171 -13.37 22.58 -10.61
C VAL A 171 -14.53 23.59 -10.58
N ARG A 172 -15.77 23.17 -10.30
CA ARG A 172 -16.99 24.01 -10.40
C ARG A 172 -17.48 24.65 -9.08
N MET A 173 -16.61 24.91 -8.12
CA MET A 173 -16.90 25.73 -6.93
C MET A 173 -15.79 26.75 -6.71
#